data_AF-A0A661RIW0-F1
#
_entry.id   AF-A0A661RIW0-F1
#
_cell.length_a   1.000
_cell.length_b   1.000
_cell.length_c   1.000
_cell.angle_alpha   90.00
_cell.angle_beta   90.00
_cell.angle_gamma   90.00
#
_symmetry.space_group_name_H-M   'P 1'
#
loop_
_entity.id
_entity.type
_entity.pdbx_description
1 polymer ?
#
loop_
_entity_poly.entity_id
_entity_poly.type
_entity_poly.pdbx_seq_one_letter_code
_entity_poly.pdbx_strand_id
1 'polypeptide(L)'
;MSKYYSMLRGRYQRIICLRLGISNEKFLENWLHEINILRNRCAHHTRIWNQSSNNALPALNIPYFRKLSLDARARQRMYGMICIMWFLVKKIGPSSHWLDSVSSLINSKPSIDCCPFTAMGLPDNSGFPDIDIFKC
;
A
#
# COMPACT_ATOMS: atom_id res chain seq x y z
N MET A 1 -9.75 -10.76 -6.59
CA MET A 1 -8.45 -11.19 -7.15
C MET A 1 -7.68 -12.14 -6.23
N SER A 2 -7.72 -11.96 -4.90
CA SER A 2 -7.00 -12.83 -3.94
C SER A 2 -7.44 -14.30 -4.01
N LYS A 3 -8.72 -14.57 -4.26
CA LYS A 3 -9.26 -15.93 -4.38
C LYS A 3 -8.64 -16.75 -5.52
N TYR A 4 -8.29 -16.11 -6.64
CA TYR A 4 -7.62 -16.80 -7.75
C TYR A 4 -6.18 -17.13 -7.39
N TYR A 5 -5.48 -16.20 -6.74
CA TYR A 5 -4.13 -16.44 -6.27
C TYR A 5 -4.08 -17.55 -5.21
N SER A 6 -5.02 -17.58 -4.26
CA SER A 6 -5.08 -18.62 -3.21
C SER A 6 -5.41 -20.01 -3.76
N MET A 7 -6.10 -20.09 -4.91
CA MET A 7 -6.40 -21.34 -5.62
C MET A 7 -5.23 -21.89 -6.43
N LEU A 8 -4.18 -21.10 -6.68
CA LEU A 8 -2.99 -21.59 -7.38
C LEU A 8 -2.26 -22.64 -6.52
N ARG A 9 -1.69 -23.65 -7.18
CA ARG A 9 -0.74 -24.56 -6.52
C ARG A 9 0.42 -23.76 -5.93
N GLY A 10 0.88 -24.15 -4.74
CA GLY A 10 1.94 -23.43 -4.01
C GLY A 10 3.22 -23.17 -4.83
N ARG A 11 3.57 -24.07 -5.77
CA ARG A 11 4.68 -23.84 -6.71
C ARG A 11 4.51 -22.56 -7.54
N TYR A 12 3.30 -22.29 -8.04
CA TYR A 12 3.03 -21.10 -8.85
C TYR A 12 2.98 -19.83 -8.00
N GLN A 13 2.40 -19.90 -6.80
CA GLN A 13 2.43 -18.81 -5.82
C GLN A 13 3.88 -18.40 -5.53
N ARG A 14 4.75 -19.38 -5.25
CA ARG A 14 6.18 -19.15 -5.02
C ARG A 14 6.88 -18.50 -6.20
N ILE A 15 6.62 -18.95 -7.43
CA ILE A 15 7.21 -18.36 -8.65
C ILE A 15 6.81 -16.88 -8.77
N ILE A 16 5.54 -16.56 -8.54
CA ILE A 16 5.03 -15.17 -8.58
C ILE A 16 5.70 -14.34 -7.50
N CYS A 17 5.74 -14.83 -6.26
CA CYS A 17 6.39 -14.15 -5.13
C CYS A 17 7.87 -13.87 -5.41
N LEU A 18 8.61 -14.84 -5.91
CA LEU A 18 10.03 -14.67 -6.26
C LEU A 18 10.22 -13.58 -7.33
N ARG A 19 9.38 -13.55 -8.37
CA ARG A 19 9.43 -12.48 -9.40
C ARG A 19 9.16 -11.09 -8.84
N LEU A 20 8.30 -11.00 -7.82
CA LEU A 20 7.98 -9.75 -7.14
C LEU A 20 8.99 -9.38 -6.04
N GLY A 21 9.95 -10.27 -5.72
CA GLY A 21 10.91 -10.07 -4.62
C GLY A 21 10.28 -10.23 -3.23
N ILE A 22 9.22 -11.05 -3.13
CA ILE A 22 8.51 -11.36 -1.90
C ILE A 22 8.91 -12.76 -1.45
N SER A 23 9.31 -12.92 -0.19
CA SER A 23 9.80 -14.20 0.35
C SER A 23 8.71 -15.13 0.89
N ASN A 24 7.50 -14.60 1.14
CA ASN A 24 6.40 -15.35 1.75
C ASN A 24 5.11 -15.18 0.94
N GLU A 25 4.54 -16.30 0.48
CA GLU A 25 3.34 -16.35 -0.34
C GLU A 25 2.11 -15.76 0.37
N LYS A 26 2.02 -15.93 1.70
CA LYS A 26 0.93 -15.39 2.52
C LYS A 26 0.93 -13.87 2.56
N PHE A 27 2.08 -13.21 2.41
CA PHE A 27 2.13 -11.75 2.37
C PHE A 27 1.44 -11.23 1.12
N LEU A 28 1.74 -11.81 -0.04
CA LEU A 28 1.09 -11.43 -1.28
C LEU A 28 -0.41 -11.72 -1.26
N GLU A 29 -0.82 -12.87 -0.71
CA GLU A 29 -2.25 -13.18 -0.52
C GLU A 29 -2.96 -12.13 0.32
N ASN A 30 -2.40 -11.78 1.49
CA ASN A 30 -2.96 -10.77 2.39
C ASN A 30 -3.02 -9.39 1.71
N TRP A 31 -1.97 -8.97 1.00
CA TRP A 31 -1.97 -7.70 0.29
C TRP A 31 -3.05 -7.66 -0.80
N LEU A 32 -3.18 -8.74 -1.59
CA LEU A 32 -4.22 -8.84 -2.61
C LEU A 32 -5.62 -8.84 -2.00
N HIS A 33 -5.78 -9.40 -0.79
CA HIS A 33 -7.05 -9.35 -0.06
C HIS A 33 -7.40 -7.93 0.37
N GLU A 34 -6.48 -7.21 1.02
CA GLU A 34 -6.68 -5.82 1.44
C GLU A 34 -6.93 -4.88 0.24
N ILE A 35 -6.23 -5.10 -0.89
CA ILE A 35 -6.48 -4.36 -2.13
C ILE A 35 -7.90 -4.62 -2.66
N ASN A 36 -8.42 -5.85 -2.58
CA ASN A 36 -9.81 -6.13 -2.98
C ASN A 36 -10.80 -5.43 -2.06
N ILE A 37 -10.56 -5.42 -0.74
CA ILE A 37 -11.40 -4.70 0.22
C ILE A 37 -11.44 -3.21 -0.14
N LEU A 38 -10.28 -2.59 -0.35
CA LEU A 38 -10.17 -1.19 -0.72
C LEU A 38 -10.89 -0.90 -2.05
N ARG A 39 -10.71 -1.73 -3.08
CA ARG A 39 -11.40 -1.60 -4.37
C ARG A 39 -12.92 -1.68 -4.23
N ASN A 40 -13.41 -2.59 -3.40
CA ASN A 40 -14.85 -2.72 -3.12
C ASN A 40 -15.36 -1.49 -2.36
N ARG A 41 -14.62 -0.99 -1.37
CA ARG A 41 -14.95 0.25 -0.65
C ARG A 41 -15.07 1.44 -1.60
N CYS A 42 -14.15 1.59 -2.56
CA CYS A 42 -14.23 2.62 -3.58
C CYS A 42 -15.46 2.46 -4.47
N ALA A 43 -15.78 1.24 -4.91
CA ALA A 43 -16.95 0.97 -5.76
C ALA A 43 -18.28 1.24 -5.05
N HIS A 44 -18.33 1.05 -3.73
CA HIS A 44 -19.47 1.39 -2.90
C HIS A 44 -19.45 2.85 -2.40
N HIS A 45 -18.53 3.68 -2.90
CA HIS A 45 -18.37 5.09 -2.49
C HIS A 45 -18.23 5.28 -0.98
N THR A 46 -17.71 4.27 -0.29
CA THR A 46 -17.51 4.34 1.16
C THR A 46 -16.29 5.19 1.47
N ARG A 47 -16.29 5.81 2.65
CA ARG A 47 -15.12 6.54 3.16
C ARG A 47 -13.91 5.60 3.20
N ILE A 48 -12.78 6.00 2.64
CA ILE A 48 -11.50 5.28 2.76
C ILE A 48 -10.47 6.08 3.57
N TRP A 49 -10.68 7.39 3.69
CA TRP A 49 -9.92 8.29 4.55
C TRP A 49 -10.19 8.02 6.04
N ASN A 50 -9.15 8.13 6.88
CA ASN A 50 -9.24 7.91 8.32
C ASN A 50 -9.94 6.58 8.69
N GLN A 51 -9.55 5.52 7.99
CA GLN A 51 -9.95 4.16 8.32
C GLN A 51 -8.71 3.34 8.66
N SER A 52 -8.82 2.56 9.73
CA SER A 52 -7.88 1.49 10.05
C SER A 52 -8.39 0.17 9.48
N SER A 53 -7.51 -0.58 8.83
CA SER A 53 -7.73 -2.01 8.59
C SER A 53 -7.45 -2.79 9.87
N ASN A 54 -8.31 -3.77 10.15
CA ASN A 54 -8.07 -4.74 11.23
C ASN A 54 -6.91 -5.67 10.90
N ASN A 55 -6.58 -5.82 9.62
CA ASN A 55 -5.45 -6.58 9.13
C ASN A 55 -4.27 -5.63 8.91
N ALA A 56 -3.54 -5.35 9.99
CA ALA A 56 -2.30 -4.60 9.89
C ALA A 56 -1.33 -5.31 8.93
N LEU A 57 -0.69 -4.52 8.07
CA LEU A 57 0.36 -5.05 7.22
C LEU A 57 1.49 -5.61 8.10
N PRO A 58 1.96 -6.85 7.85
CA PRO A 58 3.02 -7.43 8.66
C PRO A 58 4.28 -6.58 8.58
N ALA A 59 5.19 -6.72 9.54
CA ALA A 59 6.51 -6.09 9.41
C ALA A 59 7.23 -6.71 8.21
N LEU A 60 7.43 -5.92 7.16
CA LEU A 60 7.97 -6.40 5.90
C LEU A 60 9.50 -6.31 5.95
N ASN A 61 10.15 -7.45 6.13
CA ASN A 61 11.61 -7.55 6.04
C ASN A 61 12.10 -7.54 4.57
N ILE A 62 11.68 -6.52 3.84
CA ILE A 62 12.05 -6.26 2.44
C ILE A 62 12.72 -4.89 2.43
N PRO A 63 13.89 -4.72 1.76
CA PRO A 63 14.68 -3.48 1.81
C PRO A 63 13.86 -2.20 1.57
N TYR A 64 12.96 -2.23 0.60
CA TYR A 64 12.04 -1.13 0.29
C TYR A 64 11.21 -0.69 1.51
N PHE A 65 10.53 -1.61 2.19
CA PHE A 65 9.70 -1.28 3.34
C PHE A 65 10.52 -0.91 4.58
N ARG A 66 11.76 -1.43 4.71
CA ARG A 66 12.68 -0.99 5.76
C ARG A 66 13.13 0.45 5.55
N LYS A 67 13.44 0.85 4.31
CA LYS A 67 13.78 2.25 3.96
C LYS A 67 12.64 3.20 4.34
N LEU A 68 11.40 2.80 4.07
CA LEU A 68 10.22 3.61 4.40
C LEU A 68 9.89 3.68 5.91
N SER A 69 10.45 2.78 6.72
CA SER A 69 10.24 2.75 8.19
C SER A 69 8.77 2.91 8.62
N LEU A 70 7.86 2.16 7.98
CA LEU A 70 6.42 2.28 8.24
C LEU A 70 6.08 1.90 9.70
N ASP A 71 5.55 2.86 10.45
CA ASP A 71 5.10 2.63 11.82
C ASP A 71 3.82 1.75 11.87
N ALA A 72 3.36 1.42 13.08
CA ALA A 72 2.16 0.60 13.25
C ALA A 72 0.89 1.26 12.67
N ARG A 73 0.80 2.59 12.73
CA ARG A 73 -0.39 3.34 12.25
C ARG A 73 -0.43 3.36 10.73
N ALA A 74 0.71 3.64 10.09
CA ALA A 74 0.91 3.59 8.65
C ALA A 74 0.50 2.23 8.09
N ARG A 75 0.93 1.14 8.75
CA ARG A 75 0.62 -0.24 8.35
C ARG A 75 -0.85 -0.62 8.46
N GLN A 76 -1.66 0.14 9.18
CA GLN A 76 -3.11 -0.08 9.30
C GLN A 76 -3.93 0.90 8.48
N ARG A 77 -3.34 1.94 7.90
CA ARG A 77 -4.07 3.03 7.25
C ARG A 77 -3.74 3.10 5.76
N MET A 78 -4.38 4.05 5.07
CA MET A 78 -4.27 4.24 3.63
C MET A 78 -2.82 4.41 3.17
N TYR A 79 -1.96 5.05 3.97
CA TYR A 79 -0.55 5.22 3.61
C TYR A 79 0.17 3.88 3.39
N GLY A 80 0.02 2.90 4.29
CA GLY A 80 0.61 1.58 4.10
C GLY A 80 0.08 0.85 2.86
N MET A 81 -1.21 1.04 2.54
CA MET A 81 -1.80 0.50 1.30
C MET A 81 -1.19 1.14 0.05
N ILE A 82 -0.98 2.45 0.04
CA ILE A 82 -0.29 3.15 -1.04
C ILE A 82 1.12 2.61 -1.22
N CYS A 83 1.88 2.41 -0.13
CA CYS A 83 3.23 1.86 -0.17
C CYS A 83 3.30 0.47 -0.82
N ILE A 84 2.34 -0.41 -0.52
CA ILE A 84 2.26 -1.75 -1.12
C ILE A 84 1.82 -1.69 -2.58
N MET A 85 0.80 -0.90 -2.89
CA MET A 85 0.35 -0.73 -4.27
C MET A 85 1.48 -0.22 -5.14
N TRP A 86 2.25 0.77 -4.67
CA TRP A 86 3.40 1.28 -5.40
C TRP A 86 4.48 0.21 -5.59
N PHE A 87 4.81 -0.55 -4.53
CA PHE A 87 5.76 -1.66 -4.62
C PHE A 87 5.37 -2.65 -5.73
N LEU A 88 4.10 -3.05 -5.79
CA LEU A 88 3.60 -3.98 -6.80
C LEU A 88 3.58 -3.35 -8.19
N VAL A 89 3.11 -2.10 -8.31
CA VAL A 89 3.06 -1.36 -9.57
C VAL A 89 4.46 -1.24 -10.18
N LYS A 90 5.49 -0.93 -9.38
CA LYS A 90 6.87 -0.83 -9.90
C LYS A 90 7.46 -2.16 -10.36
N LYS A 91 7.02 -3.28 -9.80
CA LYS A 91 7.43 -4.61 -10.27
C LYS A 91 6.74 -5.02 -11.57
N ILE A 92 5.50 -4.57 -11.79
CA ILE A 92 4.68 -4.93 -12.95
C ILE A 92 4.91 -3.96 -14.12
N GLY A 93 4.96 -2.66 -13.83
CA GLY A 93 5.12 -1.57 -14.79
C GLY A 93 6.17 -0.56 -14.29
N PRO A 94 7.46 -0.78 -14.57
CA PRO A 94 8.55 0.08 -14.10
C PRO A 94 8.45 1.54 -14.57
N SER A 95 7.76 1.81 -15.67
CA SER A 95 7.53 3.16 -16.22
C SER A 95 6.30 3.87 -15.63
N SER A 96 5.64 3.30 -14.64
CA SER A 96 4.46 3.91 -14.02
C SER A 96 4.81 5.18 -13.23
N HIS A 97 3.98 6.20 -13.41
CA HIS A 97 3.98 7.48 -12.68
C HIS A 97 2.84 7.58 -11.67
N TRP A 98 2.23 6.45 -11.31
CA TRP A 98 1.03 6.43 -10.46
C TRP A 98 1.23 7.14 -9.11
N LEU A 99 2.41 6.98 -8.50
CA LEU A 99 2.71 7.61 -7.21
C LEU A 99 2.78 9.14 -7.31
N ASP A 100 3.20 9.69 -8.46
CA ASP A 100 3.21 11.13 -8.73
C ASP A 100 1.79 11.71 -8.70
N SER A 101 0.84 10.98 -9.31
CA SER A 101 -0.58 11.36 -9.28
C SER A 101 -1.18 11.26 -7.87
N VAL A 102 -0.82 10.21 -7.10
CA VAL A 102 -1.28 10.05 -5.71
C VAL A 102 -0.75 11.15 -4.82
N SER A 103 0.55 11.46 -4.92
CA SER A 103 1.18 12.54 -4.17
C SER A 103 0.54 13.88 -4.49
N SER A 104 0.35 14.19 -5.78
CA SER A 104 -0.30 15.43 -6.23
C SER A 104 -1.73 15.53 -5.71
N LEU A 105 -2.51 14.44 -5.74
CA LEU A 105 -3.87 14.42 -5.21
C LEU A 105 -3.90 14.65 -3.70
N ILE A 106 -3.03 13.98 -2.94
CA ILE A 106 -2.95 14.17 -1.49
C ILE A 106 -2.54 15.60 -1.15
N ASN A 107 -1.54 16.15 -1.83
CA ASN A 107 -1.05 17.50 -1.61
C ASN A 107 -2.05 18.59 -2.05
N SER A 108 -2.97 18.26 -2.96
CA SER A 108 -4.09 19.16 -3.31
C SER A 108 -5.12 19.33 -2.19
N LYS A 109 -5.10 18.45 -1.17
CA LYS A 109 -6.00 18.54 -0.02
C LYS A 109 -5.69 19.81 0.78
N PRO A 110 -6.69 20.68 1.05
CA PRO A 110 -6.47 21.84 1.92
C PRO A 110 -6.11 21.41 3.35
N SER A 111 -5.28 22.22 3.98
CA SER A 111 -4.95 22.09 5.41
C SER A 111 -6.17 22.45 6.25
N ILE A 112 -6.73 21.44 6.91
CA ILE A 112 -7.92 21.56 7.77
C ILE A 112 -7.62 20.81 9.06
N ASP A 113 -7.72 21.48 10.21
CA ASP A 113 -7.33 20.92 11.51
C ASP A 113 -8.09 19.65 11.89
N CYS A 114 -9.37 19.55 11.52
CA CYS A 114 -10.18 18.36 11.77
C CYS A 114 -9.88 17.19 10.81
N CYS A 115 -9.02 17.39 9.82
CA CYS A 115 -8.67 16.41 8.80
C CYS A 115 -7.14 16.37 8.57
N PRO A 116 -6.36 15.94 9.58
CA PRO A 116 -4.90 15.92 9.49
C PRO A 116 -4.41 14.78 8.59
N PHE A 117 -3.32 15.00 7.86
CA PHE A 117 -2.69 13.97 7.02
C PHE A 117 -2.26 12.72 7.80
N THR A 118 -1.90 12.88 9.08
CA THR A 118 -1.62 11.76 9.98
C THR A 118 -2.82 10.82 10.17
N ALA A 119 -4.05 11.29 9.93
CA ALA A 119 -5.24 10.42 9.89
C ALA A 119 -5.24 9.45 8.68
N MET A 120 -4.44 9.70 7.63
CA MET A 120 -4.17 8.68 6.60
C MET A 120 -3.03 7.73 6.97
N GLY A 121 -2.36 7.96 8.08
CA GLY A 121 -1.14 7.25 8.46
C GLY A 121 0.13 7.84 7.83
N LEU A 122 0.08 9.07 7.31
CA LEU A 122 1.26 9.81 6.89
C LEU A 122 2.12 10.19 8.12
N PRO A 123 3.43 10.40 7.95
CA PRO A 123 4.35 10.64 9.07
C PRO A 123 4.04 11.94 9.83
N ASP A 124 3.60 12.97 9.12
CA ASP A 124 3.29 14.29 9.68
C ASP A 124 2.15 14.97 8.89
N ASN A 125 1.91 16.25 9.19
CA ASN A 125 0.89 17.08 8.55
C ASN A 125 1.42 17.98 7.42
N SER A 126 2.63 17.74 6.92
CA SER A 126 3.23 18.51 5.82
C SER A 126 2.77 18.08 4.43
N GLY A 127 2.10 16.92 4.32
CA GLY A 127 1.58 16.38 3.06
C GLY A 127 2.09 14.96 2.80
N PHE A 128 2.10 14.58 1.52
CA PHE A 128 2.70 13.31 1.10
C PHE A 128 4.24 13.39 1.13
N PRO A 129 4.94 12.39 1.69
CA PRO A 129 6.41 12.36 1.70
C PRO A 129 7.02 12.47 0.30
N ASP A 130 8.25 12.95 0.25
CA ASP A 130 9.01 13.01 -1.00
C ASP A 130 9.03 11.64 -1.69
N ILE A 131 8.61 11.62 -2.95
CA ILE A 131 8.47 10.43 -3.78
C ILE A 131 9.83 9.73 -3.97
N ASP A 132 10.93 10.47 -3.87
CA ASP A 132 12.28 9.94 -4.03
C ASP A 132 12.65 8.88 -2.97
N ILE A 133 12.03 8.92 -1.79
CA ILE A 133 12.24 7.87 -0.77
C ILE A 133 11.68 6.52 -1.22
N PHE A 134 10.71 6.52 -2.15
CA PHE A 134 10.06 5.32 -2.70
C PHE A 134 10.77 4.77 -3.94
N LYS A 135 11.79 5.46 -4.45
CA LYS A 135 12.66 4.92 -5.51
C LYS A 135 13.57 3.84 -4.89
N CYS A 136 13.56 2.65 -5.50
CA CYS A 136 14.43 1.52 -5.17
C CYS A 136 15.78 1.68 -5.87
#